data_AF-A0AAD6XKU8-F1
#
_entry.id   AF-A0AAD6XKU8-F1
#
_cell.length_a   1.000
_cell.length_b   1.000
_cell.length_c   1.000
_cell.angle_alpha   90.00
_cell.angle_beta   90.00
_cell.angle_gamma   90.00
#
_symmetry.space_group_name_H-M   'P 1'
#
loop_
_entity.id
_entity.type
_entity.pdbx_description
1 polymer ?
#
loop_
_entity_poly.entity_id
_entity_poly.type
_entity_poly.pdbx_seq_one_letter_code
_entity_poly.pdbx_strand_id
1 'polypeptide(L)'
;MHTMGTSLLRYLAMKVHPLVDSTPWRRLVVVGAHDRGDASVVGREKMDKPFNWMRPTAKRVGENLHIQCFPGVDHVEHYGALLTAYLRLTRKDGEWERVETRPVAEGDTIQALRAQTNILALPRADVIVTGLVHRLDSLTPGASYVGAKNDEFAWTSRVVQGKTVVFLGCRFSFWGSISGDLVRVLAQHAQPSQVIYFGKLGSTQPSVQPNRWLASGDCSCVDGATVRWNNILLSSIHRVGGPVILGKHETLGSVLSETHAWLRDATRHGYDFVDPEVGQMGRAAIETGLGFGYIHLISDNVARKYPEDLSNEREMGVLVGRDALYARVNRILGDHLESL
;
A
#
# COMPACT_ATOMS: atom_id res chain seq x y z
N MET A 1 14.66 8.05 17.61
CA MET A 1 14.88 8.80 16.34
C MET A 1 14.37 7.95 15.18
N HIS A 2 13.56 8.54 14.30
CA HIS A 2 13.00 7.87 13.11
C HIS A 2 14.05 7.73 12.00
N THR A 3 13.98 6.68 11.17
CA THR A 3 14.93 6.42 10.06
C THR A 3 14.92 7.51 8.99
N MET A 4 13.75 8.11 8.75
CA MET A 4 13.62 9.26 7.83
C MET A 4 14.42 10.51 8.24
N GLY A 5 14.86 10.63 9.50
CA GLY A 5 15.67 11.76 9.96
C GLY A 5 15.01 13.12 9.66
N THR A 6 15.76 14.02 9.05
CA THR A 6 15.30 15.38 8.68
C THR A 6 14.20 15.40 7.62
N SER A 7 14.06 14.34 6.81
CA SER A 7 12.99 14.24 5.79
C SER A 7 11.60 13.98 6.40
N LEU A 8 11.52 13.62 7.70
CA LEU A 8 10.27 13.22 8.34
C LEU A 8 9.21 14.32 8.28
N LEU A 9 9.55 15.57 8.63
CA LEU A 9 8.57 16.67 8.63
C LEU A 9 7.98 16.90 7.22
N ARG A 10 8.83 16.87 6.19
CA ARG A 10 8.38 16.99 4.79
C ARG A 10 7.45 15.84 4.40
N TYR A 11 7.78 14.61 4.78
CA TYR A 11 6.91 13.44 4.57
C TYR A 11 5.53 13.64 5.19
N LEU A 12 5.49 14.03 6.47
CA LEU A 12 4.25 14.24 7.22
C LEU A 12 3.41 15.36 6.62
N ALA A 13 4.04 16.50 6.33
CA ALA A 13 3.35 17.68 5.78
C ALA A 13 2.64 17.38 4.45
N MET A 14 3.11 16.41 3.66
CA MET A 14 2.43 15.98 2.41
C MET A 14 1.16 15.16 2.65
N LYS A 15 0.97 14.60 3.84
CA LYS A 15 -0.05 13.60 4.16
C LYS A 15 -1.13 14.09 5.13
N VAL A 16 -0.79 15.07 5.97
CA VAL A 16 -1.71 15.69 6.92
C VAL A 16 -2.81 16.47 6.19
N HIS A 17 -4.04 16.34 6.67
CA HIS A 17 -5.18 17.06 6.12
C HIS A 17 -5.04 18.57 6.38
N PRO A 18 -5.30 19.46 5.40
CA PRO A 18 -5.09 20.90 5.57
C PRO A 18 -5.86 21.54 6.74
N LEU A 19 -7.05 21.03 7.05
CA LEU A 19 -7.84 21.52 8.18
C LEU A 19 -7.17 21.33 9.54
N VAL A 20 -6.17 20.45 9.69
CA VAL A 20 -5.46 20.29 10.96
C VAL A 20 -4.84 21.61 11.43
N ASP A 21 -4.40 22.45 10.48
CA ASP A 21 -3.76 23.74 10.76
C ASP A 21 -4.69 24.95 10.57
N SER A 22 -5.94 24.75 10.16
CA SER A 22 -6.84 25.87 9.86
C SER A 22 -7.41 26.55 11.11
N THR A 23 -7.48 25.84 12.23
CA THR A 23 -8.14 26.30 13.46
C THR A 23 -7.55 25.55 14.65
N PRO A 24 -7.46 26.16 15.85
CA PRO A 24 -7.18 25.44 17.07
C PRO A 24 -8.35 24.51 17.41
N TRP A 25 -8.27 23.27 16.95
CA TRP A 25 -9.22 22.22 17.29
C TRP A 25 -9.06 21.82 18.75
N ARG A 26 -10.18 21.60 19.45
CA ARG A 26 -10.13 21.04 20.80
C ARG A 26 -9.52 19.65 20.77
N ARG A 27 -10.05 18.76 19.92
CA ARG A 27 -9.50 17.43 19.70
C ARG A 27 -9.41 17.08 18.23
N LEU A 28 -8.38 16.29 17.91
CA LEU A 28 -8.21 15.61 16.63
C LEU A 28 -8.50 14.13 16.83
N VAL A 29 -9.49 13.63 16.10
CA VAL A 29 -9.96 12.25 16.24
C VAL A 29 -9.81 11.54 14.90
N VAL A 30 -9.02 10.46 14.85
CA VAL A 30 -8.92 9.61 13.66
C VAL A 30 -9.93 8.49 13.76
N VAL A 31 -10.74 8.31 12.71
CA VAL A 31 -11.83 7.34 12.67
C VAL A 31 -11.79 6.52 11.39
N GLY A 32 -12.20 5.25 11.48
CA GLY A 32 -12.49 4.42 10.32
C GLY A 32 -13.87 4.77 9.74
N ALA A 33 -13.90 5.59 8.70
CA ALA A 33 -15.10 5.94 7.96
C ALA A 33 -14.74 6.33 6.53
N HIS A 34 -15.39 5.72 5.53
CA HIS A 34 -15.25 6.11 4.12
C HIS A 34 -16.38 7.04 3.70
N ASP A 35 -16.38 8.25 4.27
CA ASP A 35 -17.37 9.30 3.95
C ASP A 35 -16.71 10.35 3.05
N ARG A 36 -17.16 10.41 1.80
CA ARG A 36 -16.71 11.38 0.79
C ARG A 36 -17.86 12.23 0.26
N GLY A 37 -18.97 12.30 0.99
CA GLY A 37 -20.12 13.15 0.64
C GLY A 37 -19.92 14.61 1.01
N ASP A 38 -20.93 15.44 0.73
CA ASP A 38 -20.85 16.92 0.85
C ASP A 38 -20.52 17.43 2.26
N ALA A 39 -20.81 16.65 3.30
CA ALA A 39 -20.50 17.00 4.68
C ALA A 39 -19.02 16.78 5.07
N SER A 40 -18.23 16.17 4.19
CA SER A 40 -16.84 15.77 4.42
C SER A 40 -15.91 16.56 3.51
N VAL A 41 -14.90 17.20 4.09
CA VAL A 41 -13.93 18.00 3.34
C VAL A 41 -12.86 17.07 2.78
N VAL A 42 -12.66 17.13 1.47
CA VAL A 42 -11.61 16.39 0.78
C VAL A 42 -10.26 17.10 0.95
N GLY A 43 -9.24 16.34 1.32
CA GLY A 43 -7.89 16.84 1.54
C GLY A 43 -7.03 16.86 0.28
N ARG A 44 -5.70 16.78 0.47
CA ARG A 44 -4.67 16.87 -0.59
C ARG A 44 -4.68 15.66 -1.53
N GLU A 45 -5.64 15.62 -2.44
CA GLU A 45 -5.74 14.57 -3.45
C GLU A 45 -4.51 14.52 -4.37
N LYS A 46 -4.12 13.30 -4.78
CA LYS A 46 -3.02 13.14 -5.74
C LYS A 46 -3.56 13.11 -7.17
N MET A 47 -3.47 14.24 -7.87
CA MET A 47 -4.03 14.38 -9.22
C MET A 47 -3.13 13.83 -10.33
N ASP A 48 -1.94 13.29 -10.00
CA ASP A 48 -0.91 12.88 -10.96
C ASP A 48 -0.94 11.38 -11.32
N LYS A 49 -1.92 10.62 -10.81
CA LYS A 49 -2.02 9.17 -11.06
C LYS A 49 -3.46 8.66 -10.95
N PRO A 50 -3.79 7.57 -11.66
CA PRO A 50 -5.17 7.05 -11.70
C PRO A 50 -5.59 6.28 -10.44
N PHE A 51 -4.63 5.86 -9.60
CA PHE A 51 -4.85 4.98 -8.44
C PHE A 51 -4.08 5.46 -7.19
N ASN A 52 -4.57 5.10 -6.00
CA ASN A 52 -4.06 5.53 -4.70
C ASN A 52 -3.93 7.07 -4.65
N TRP A 53 -4.96 7.75 -5.14
CA TRP A 53 -5.07 9.20 -5.09
C TRP A 53 -5.91 9.65 -3.91
N MET A 54 -7.07 9.00 -3.67
CA MET A 54 -8.02 9.36 -2.61
C MET A 54 -7.34 9.34 -1.24
N ARG A 55 -7.34 10.52 -0.60
CA ARG A 55 -6.85 10.71 0.76
C ARG A 55 -8.01 10.68 1.76
N PRO A 56 -7.73 10.46 3.05
CA PRO A 56 -8.70 10.68 4.12
C PRO A 56 -9.35 12.05 4.01
N THR A 57 -10.65 12.07 4.31
CA THR A 57 -11.46 13.28 4.41
C THR A 57 -11.45 13.79 5.85
N ALA A 58 -12.01 14.97 6.06
CA ALA A 58 -12.17 15.52 7.39
C ALA A 58 -13.56 16.11 7.60
N LYS A 59 -14.09 15.93 8.81
CA LYS A 59 -15.41 16.41 9.21
C LYS A 59 -15.36 17.09 10.56
N ARG A 60 -15.95 18.28 10.66
CA ARG A 60 -16.12 18.98 11.93
C ARG A 60 -17.25 18.33 12.71
N VAL A 61 -17.00 18.00 13.97
CA VAL A 61 -18.00 17.48 14.91
C VAL A 61 -17.91 18.30 16.19
N GLY A 62 -18.77 19.32 16.31
CA GLY A 62 -18.70 20.32 17.38
C GLY A 62 -17.38 21.11 17.31
N GLU A 63 -16.57 21.02 18.36
CA GLU A 63 -15.24 21.66 18.48
C GLU A 63 -14.09 20.74 18.05
N ASN A 64 -14.40 19.53 17.58
CA ASN A 64 -13.41 18.52 17.20
C ASN A 64 -13.32 18.40 15.68
N LEU A 65 -12.13 18.02 15.20
CA LEU A 65 -11.92 17.60 13.82
C LEU A 65 -11.80 16.08 13.77
N HIS A 66 -12.66 15.44 13.00
CA HIS A 66 -12.57 14.02 12.70
C HIS A 66 -11.82 13.84 11.38
N ILE A 67 -10.70 13.12 11.39
CA ILE A 67 -10.01 12.65 10.18
C ILE A 67 -10.54 11.25 9.85
N GLN A 68 -11.19 11.13 8.69
CA GLN A 68 -11.93 9.95 8.27
C GLN A 68 -11.10 9.14 7.27
N CYS A 69 -10.53 8.04 7.75
CA CYS A 69 -9.75 7.12 6.95
C CYS A 69 -10.63 5.95 6.50
N PHE A 70 -10.36 5.34 5.34
CA PHE A 70 -11.02 4.08 4.99
C PHE A 70 -10.84 3.07 6.15
N PRO A 71 -11.92 2.40 6.62
CA PRO A 71 -11.86 1.54 7.81
C PRO A 71 -10.77 0.47 7.70
N GLY A 72 -9.85 0.47 8.66
CA GLY A 72 -8.78 -0.51 8.80
C GLY A 72 -7.93 -0.18 10.02
N VAL A 73 -7.63 -1.17 10.85
CA VAL A 73 -6.93 -0.99 12.14
C VAL A 73 -5.61 -0.25 11.92
N ASP A 74 -4.74 -0.83 11.09
CA ASP A 74 -3.43 -0.24 10.77
C ASP A 74 -3.55 1.13 10.10
N HIS A 75 -4.58 1.37 9.29
CA HIS A 75 -4.75 2.64 8.59
C HIS A 75 -5.14 3.78 9.52
N VAL A 76 -6.06 3.51 10.46
CA VAL A 76 -6.46 4.47 11.50
C VAL A 76 -5.30 4.73 12.47
N GLU A 77 -4.59 3.70 12.89
CA GLU A 77 -3.42 3.83 13.75
C GLU A 77 -2.28 4.57 13.07
N HIS A 78 -2.00 4.26 11.80
CA HIS A 78 -1.03 4.95 10.98
C HIS A 78 -1.33 6.46 10.92
N TYR A 79 -2.58 6.84 10.65
CA TYR A 79 -2.97 8.25 10.61
C TYR A 79 -2.90 8.92 11.99
N GLY A 80 -3.24 8.20 13.06
CA GLY A 80 -3.07 8.69 14.43
C GLY A 80 -1.60 8.99 14.76
N ALA A 81 -0.70 8.08 14.41
CA ALA A 81 0.74 8.25 14.56
C ALA A 81 1.25 9.42 13.69
N LEU A 82 0.75 9.54 12.47
CA LEU A 82 1.12 10.59 11.52
C LEU A 82 0.78 11.98 12.06
N LEU A 83 -0.45 12.17 12.54
CA LEU A 83 -0.88 13.44 13.14
C LEU A 83 -0.09 13.73 14.42
N THR A 84 0.12 12.73 15.27
CA THR A 84 0.89 12.89 16.51
C THR A 84 2.32 13.34 16.22
N ALA A 85 2.99 12.69 15.26
CA ALA A 85 4.35 13.05 14.86
C ALA A 85 4.40 14.45 14.24
N TYR A 86 3.41 14.82 13.42
CA TYR A 86 3.34 16.14 12.81
C TYR A 86 3.22 17.24 13.85
N LEU A 87 2.26 17.13 14.77
CA LEU A 87 1.99 18.14 15.79
C LEU A 87 3.18 18.33 16.73
N ARG A 88 3.86 17.24 17.10
CA ARG A 88 5.11 17.30 17.90
C ARG A 88 6.24 18.05 17.22
N LEU A 89 6.27 18.07 15.88
CA LEU A 89 7.31 18.74 15.11
C LEU A 89 6.95 20.18 14.73
N THR A 90 5.67 20.54 14.76
CA THR A 90 5.19 21.85 14.30
C THR A 90 4.64 22.76 15.40
N ARG A 91 4.30 22.20 16.57
CA ARG A 91 3.70 22.93 17.68
C ARG A 91 4.55 22.82 18.95
N LYS A 92 4.44 23.82 19.82
CA LYS A 92 5.08 23.76 21.14
C LYS A 92 4.31 22.83 22.07
N ASP A 93 5.00 22.31 23.07
CA ASP A 93 4.37 21.53 24.13
C ASP A 93 3.26 22.35 24.81
N GLY A 94 2.07 21.77 24.94
CA GLY A 94 0.88 22.42 25.50
C GLY A 94 -0.02 23.17 24.49
N GLU A 95 0.39 23.32 23.23
CA GLU A 95 -0.42 23.98 22.17
C GLU A 95 -1.40 23.04 21.44
N TRP A 96 -1.44 21.76 21.80
CA TRP A 96 -2.35 20.78 21.20
C TRP A 96 -2.72 19.69 22.21
N GLU A 97 -3.98 19.27 22.18
CA GLU A 97 -4.44 18.07 22.90
C GLU A 97 -4.09 16.80 22.11
N ARG A 98 -3.92 15.68 22.82
CA ARG A 98 -3.56 14.38 22.24
C ARG A 98 -4.46 13.99 21.06
N VAL A 99 -3.87 13.40 20.03
CA VAL A 99 -4.62 12.76 18.94
C VAL A 99 -5.29 11.49 19.46
N GLU A 100 -6.60 11.39 19.30
CA GLU A 100 -7.37 10.20 19.64
C GLU A 100 -7.57 9.33 18.39
N THR A 101 -7.40 8.02 18.51
CA THR A 101 -7.76 7.05 17.48
C THR A 101 -8.98 6.25 17.95
N ARG A 102 -10.02 6.18 17.13
CA ARG A 102 -11.16 5.29 17.43
C ARG A 102 -10.87 3.88 16.92
N PRO A 103 -11.01 2.85 17.76
CA PRO A 103 -10.86 1.46 17.30
C PRO A 103 -11.77 1.18 16.11
N VAL A 104 -11.26 0.39 15.17
CA VAL A 104 -12.04 -0.19 14.07
C VAL A 104 -12.55 -1.54 14.57
N ALA A 105 -13.86 -1.77 14.52
CA ALA A 105 -14.41 -3.03 15.00
C ALA A 105 -14.08 -4.18 14.04
N GLU A 106 -14.06 -5.40 14.57
CA GLU A 106 -13.84 -6.59 13.76
C GLU A 106 -14.90 -6.68 12.65
N GLY A 107 -14.46 -6.88 11.41
CA GLY A 107 -15.34 -6.99 10.24
C GLY A 107 -15.74 -5.65 9.60
N ASP A 108 -15.51 -4.49 10.24
CA ASP A 108 -15.87 -3.18 9.69
C ASP A 108 -15.19 -2.92 8.34
N THR A 109 -13.93 -3.34 8.18
CA THR A 109 -13.19 -3.20 6.91
C THR A 109 -13.82 -4.03 5.79
N ILE A 110 -14.17 -5.29 6.06
CA ILE A 110 -14.86 -6.16 5.09
C ILE A 110 -16.24 -5.60 4.76
N GLN A 111 -16.98 -5.13 5.76
CA GLN A 111 -18.29 -4.50 5.55
C GLN A 111 -18.15 -3.25 4.69
N ALA A 112 -17.19 -2.37 4.98
CA ALA A 112 -16.95 -1.16 4.21
C ALA A 112 -16.56 -1.47 2.77
N LEU A 113 -15.67 -2.44 2.54
CA LEU A 113 -15.33 -2.92 1.20
C LEU A 113 -16.60 -3.36 0.45
N ARG A 114 -17.46 -4.16 1.07
CA ARG A 114 -18.67 -4.69 0.41
C ARG A 114 -19.78 -3.65 0.19
N ALA A 115 -19.98 -2.76 1.15
CA ALA A 115 -21.17 -1.90 1.21
C ALA A 115 -20.91 -0.45 0.75
N GLN A 116 -19.67 0.02 0.83
CA GLN A 116 -19.29 1.41 0.57
C GLN A 116 -18.35 1.55 -0.64
N THR A 117 -18.12 0.45 -1.38
CA THR A 117 -17.29 0.47 -2.59
C THR A 117 -17.92 -0.31 -3.73
N ASN A 118 -17.40 -0.11 -4.93
CA ASN A 118 -17.80 -0.86 -6.12
C ASN A 118 -17.08 -2.23 -6.28
N ILE A 119 -16.40 -2.76 -5.26
CA ILE A 119 -15.64 -4.02 -5.38
C ILE A 119 -16.51 -5.23 -5.80
N LEU A 120 -17.79 -5.21 -5.44
CA LEU A 120 -18.75 -6.27 -5.78
C LEU A 120 -19.26 -6.20 -7.23
N ALA A 121 -18.81 -5.21 -8.01
CA ALA A 121 -19.04 -5.15 -9.45
C ALA A 121 -17.92 -5.83 -10.25
N LEU A 122 -16.86 -6.31 -9.59
CA LEU A 122 -15.76 -7.02 -10.23
C LEU A 122 -16.28 -8.35 -10.81
N PRO A 123 -15.98 -8.70 -12.08
CA PRO A 123 -16.36 -10.00 -12.62
C PRO A 123 -15.59 -11.12 -11.92
N ARG A 124 -16.08 -12.36 -12.11
CA ARG A 124 -15.26 -13.55 -11.81
C ARG A 124 -13.97 -13.50 -12.62
N ALA A 125 -12.89 -13.99 -12.03
CA ALA A 125 -11.57 -14.05 -12.64
C ALA A 125 -10.85 -15.31 -12.22
N ASP A 126 -9.93 -15.81 -13.05
CA ASP A 126 -9.00 -16.88 -12.65
C ASP A 126 -7.80 -16.30 -11.89
N VAL A 127 -7.37 -15.09 -12.27
CA VAL A 127 -6.23 -14.38 -11.68
C VAL A 127 -6.58 -12.91 -11.47
N ILE A 128 -6.22 -12.37 -10.31
CA ILE A 128 -6.29 -10.93 -10.03
C ILE A 128 -4.89 -10.38 -9.82
N VAL A 129 -4.50 -9.39 -10.61
CA VAL A 129 -3.30 -8.57 -10.40
C VAL A 129 -3.74 -7.25 -9.80
N THR A 130 -3.17 -6.83 -8.67
CA THR A 130 -3.53 -5.59 -7.97
C THR A 130 -2.33 -4.72 -7.61
N GLY A 131 -2.59 -3.44 -7.30
CA GLY A 131 -1.58 -2.44 -6.93
C GLY A 131 -1.27 -1.44 -8.05
N LEU A 132 -0.01 -1.36 -8.49
CA LEU A 132 0.47 -0.45 -9.54
C LEU A 132 0.10 -0.94 -10.96
N VAL A 133 -1.13 -1.40 -11.16
CA VAL A 133 -1.60 -1.98 -12.44
C VAL A 133 -1.51 -1.01 -13.62
N HIS A 134 -1.61 0.30 -13.37
CA HIS A 134 -1.38 1.36 -14.37
C HIS A 134 0.05 1.48 -14.89
N ARG A 135 0.99 0.64 -14.40
CA ARG A 135 2.36 0.52 -14.91
C ARG A 135 2.58 -0.78 -15.68
N LEU A 136 1.51 -1.53 -15.94
CA LEU A 136 1.53 -2.81 -16.66
C LEU A 136 1.11 -2.63 -18.13
N ASP A 137 1.59 -1.57 -18.78
CA ASP A 137 1.14 -1.15 -20.12
C ASP A 137 1.34 -2.24 -21.19
N SER A 138 2.37 -3.08 -21.07
CA SER A 138 2.57 -4.20 -22.01
C SER A 138 1.54 -5.31 -21.83
N LEU A 139 1.04 -5.50 -20.61
CA LEU A 139 0.01 -6.48 -20.30
C LEU A 139 -1.40 -5.92 -20.50
N THR A 140 -1.55 -4.60 -20.46
CA THR A 140 -2.83 -3.92 -20.65
C THR A 140 -2.72 -2.77 -21.67
N PRO A 141 -2.33 -3.05 -22.93
CA PRO A 141 -2.08 -2.02 -23.92
C PRO A 141 -3.38 -1.28 -24.26
N GLY A 142 -3.36 0.05 -24.14
CA GLY A 142 -4.53 0.89 -24.41
C GLY A 142 -5.71 0.65 -23.47
N ALA A 143 -5.45 0.16 -22.26
CA ALA A 143 -6.49 -0.21 -21.29
C ALA A 143 -7.49 0.92 -21.04
N SER A 144 -8.75 0.61 -21.24
CA SER A 144 -9.87 1.35 -20.67
C SER A 144 -10.28 0.68 -19.36
N TYR A 145 -10.20 1.41 -18.26
CA TYR A 145 -10.58 0.90 -16.95
C TYR A 145 -12.08 1.08 -16.74
N VAL A 146 -12.77 -0.01 -16.40
CA VAL A 146 -14.15 -0.04 -15.93
C VAL A 146 -14.22 0.56 -14.53
N GLY A 147 -15.27 1.33 -14.25
CA GLY A 147 -15.49 2.04 -12.99
C GLY A 147 -15.57 3.55 -13.22
N ALA A 148 -16.61 4.19 -12.69
CA ALA A 148 -16.81 5.63 -12.82
C ALA A 148 -15.65 6.39 -12.15
N LYS A 149 -15.42 7.65 -12.54
CA LYS A 149 -14.27 8.45 -12.07
C LYS A 149 -14.14 8.51 -10.54
N ASN A 150 -15.28 8.51 -9.84
CA ASN A 150 -15.35 8.67 -8.39
C ASN A 150 -15.53 7.34 -7.63
N ASP A 151 -15.62 6.21 -8.33
CA ASP A 151 -15.64 4.90 -7.68
C ASP A 151 -14.31 4.61 -6.98
N GLU A 152 -14.29 3.69 -6.04
CA GLU A 152 -13.10 3.31 -5.26
C GLU A 152 -12.15 2.39 -6.02
N PHE A 153 -12.70 1.51 -6.85
CA PHE A 153 -11.94 0.57 -7.66
C PHE A 153 -12.18 0.83 -9.14
N ALA A 154 -11.16 0.55 -9.94
CA ALA A 154 -11.30 0.44 -11.38
C ALA A 154 -10.49 -0.75 -11.87
N TRP A 155 -10.95 -1.42 -12.92
CA TRP A 155 -10.26 -2.59 -13.43
C TRP A 155 -10.33 -2.69 -14.94
N THR A 156 -9.40 -3.44 -15.50
CA THR A 156 -9.50 -3.95 -16.87
C THR A 156 -9.29 -5.46 -16.84
N SER A 157 -9.74 -6.18 -17.86
CA SER A 157 -9.59 -7.63 -17.93
C SER A 157 -9.10 -8.08 -19.29
N ARG A 158 -8.43 -9.22 -19.32
CA ARG A 158 -7.98 -9.91 -20.53
C ARG A 158 -8.14 -11.41 -20.36
N VAL A 159 -8.24 -12.11 -21.49
CA VAL A 159 -8.12 -13.56 -21.52
C VAL A 159 -6.71 -13.91 -21.99
N VAL A 160 -6.00 -14.70 -21.20
CA VAL A 160 -4.65 -15.21 -21.48
C VAL A 160 -4.68 -16.72 -21.31
N GLN A 161 -4.32 -17.49 -22.35
CA GLN A 161 -4.41 -18.97 -22.34
C GLN A 161 -5.77 -19.52 -21.86
N GLY A 162 -6.87 -18.83 -22.22
CA GLY A 162 -8.22 -19.21 -21.79
C GLY A 162 -8.57 -18.88 -20.34
N LYS A 163 -7.65 -18.27 -19.58
CA LYS A 163 -7.85 -17.77 -18.22
C LYS A 163 -8.21 -16.28 -18.22
N THR A 164 -9.19 -15.91 -17.41
CA THR A 164 -9.58 -14.51 -17.19
C THR A 164 -8.64 -13.86 -16.18
N VAL A 165 -7.90 -12.86 -16.62
CA VAL A 165 -6.99 -12.06 -15.79
C VAL A 165 -7.60 -10.67 -15.59
N VAL A 166 -7.76 -10.27 -14.34
CA VAL A 166 -8.26 -8.94 -13.96
C VAL A 166 -7.13 -8.12 -13.37
N PHE A 167 -6.95 -6.90 -13.89
CA PHE A 167 -6.01 -5.91 -13.40
C PHE A 167 -6.76 -4.86 -12.59
N LEU A 168 -6.74 -5.01 -11.27
CA LEU A 168 -7.51 -4.24 -10.31
C LEU A 168 -6.69 -3.10 -9.72
N GLY A 169 -7.12 -1.86 -9.91
CA GLY A 169 -6.56 -0.69 -9.26
C GLY A 169 -7.49 -0.16 -8.17
N CYS A 170 -6.90 0.24 -7.04
CA CYS A 170 -7.60 0.89 -5.94
C CYS A 170 -7.28 2.39 -5.94
N ARG A 171 -8.29 3.24 -5.83
CA ARG A 171 -8.16 4.70 -5.87
C ARG A 171 -7.95 5.32 -4.51
N PHE A 172 -8.48 4.72 -3.44
CA PHE A 172 -8.15 5.15 -2.10
C PHE A 172 -6.81 4.63 -1.63
N SER A 173 -6.19 5.40 -0.74
CA SER A 173 -5.01 4.95 -0.03
C SER A 173 -5.47 3.96 1.03
N PHE A 174 -5.00 2.72 0.96
CA PHE A 174 -5.14 1.77 2.05
C PHE A 174 -3.77 1.43 2.63
N TRP A 175 -3.79 0.84 3.81
CA TRP A 175 -2.60 0.55 4.60
C TRP A 175 -2.86 -0.71 5.42
N GLY A 176 -1.84 -1.55 5.59
CA GLY A 176 -1.91 -2.62 6.57
C GLY A 176 -3.02 -3.63 6.29
N SER A 177 -3.78 -3.93 7.34
CA SER A 177 -4.85 -4.92 7.42
C SER A 177 -5.88 -4.85 6.30
N ILE A 178 -6.13 -3.67 5.72
CA ILE A 178 -7.08 -3.49 4.61
C ILE A 178 -6.70 -4.37 3.41
N SER A 179 -5.39 -4.54 3.17
CA SER A 179 -4.89 -5.34 2.05
C SER A 179 -5.24 -6.83 2.19
N GLY A 180 -5.19 -7.38 3.40
CA GLY A 180 -5.64 -8.74 3.70
C GLY A 180 -7.15 -8.90 3.54
N ASP A 181 -7.94 -7.95 4.05
CA ASP A 181 -9.40 -7.98 3.92
C ASP A 181 -9.87 -7.82 2.47
N LEU A 182 -9.14 -7.05 1.66
CA LEU A 182 -9.36 -7.00 0.22
C LEU A 182 -9.19 -8.39 -0.40
N VAL A 183 -8.12 -9.12 -0.08
CA VAL A 183 -7.91 -10.50 -0.57
C VAL A 183 -9.06 -11.42 -0.13
N ARG A 184 -9.52 -11.33 1.12
CA ARG A 184 -10.65 -12.14 1.62
C ARG A 184 -11.96 -11.83 0.87
N VAL A 185 -12.24 -10.57 0.59
CA VAL A 185 -13.41 -10.16 -0.21
C VAL A 185 -13.30 -10.68 -1.65
N LEU A 186 -12.12 -10.56 -2.26
CA LEU A 186 -11.87 -11.05 -3.62
C LEU A 186 -12.02 -12.57 -3.72
N ALA A 187 -11.50 -13.33 -2.75
CA ALA A 187 -11.62 -14.78 -2.67
C ALA A 187 -13.10 -15.23 -2.70
N GLN A 188 -13.95 -14.53 -1.94
CA GLN A 188 -15.38 -14.88 -1.83
C GLN A 188 -16.19 -14.44 -3.06
N HIS A 189 -15.89 -13.24 -3.59
CA HIS A 189 -16.70 -12.62 -4.63
C HIS A 189 -16.26 -12.98 -6.04
N ALA A 190 -15.00 -12.70 -6.38
CA ALA A 190 -14.45 -12.91 -7.71
C ALA A 190 -13.87 -14.33 -7.92
N GLN A 191 -13.63 -15.06 -6.82
CA GLN A 191 -13.19 -16.45 -6.79
C GLN A 191 -11.96 -16.74 -7.67
N PRO A 192 -10.89 -15.91 -7.60
CA PRO A 192 -9.65 -16.21 -8.29
C PRO A 192 -9.03 -17.50 -7.77
N SER A 193 -8.17 -18.11 -8.58
CA SER A 193 -7.21 -19.11 -8.12
C SER A 193 -5.91 -18.46 -7.60
N GLN A 194 -5.61 -17.24 -8.06
CA GLN A 194 -4.37 -16.54 -7.75
C GLN A 194 -4.58 -15.03 -7.56
N VAL A 195 -3.86 -14.44 -6.60
CA VAL A 195 -3.72 -13.00 -6.45
C VAL A 195 -2.25 -12.61 -6.54
N ILE A 196 -1.95 -11.62 -7.40
CA ILE A 196 -0.62 -11.08 -7.60
C ILE A 196 -0.59 -9.62 -7.15
N TYR A 197 0.36 -9.29 -6.27
CA TYR A 197 0.53 -7.92 -5.80
C TYR A 197 1.74 -7.23 -6.44
N PHE A 198 1.51 -6.09 -7.08
CA PHE A 198 2.55 -5.24 -7.63
C PHE A 198 2.55 -3.87 -6.97
N GLY A 199 3.62 -3.53 -6.26
CA GLY A 199 3.71 -2.37 -5.40
C GLY A 199 5.13 -1.86 -5.23
N LYS A 200 5.38 -1.23 -4.09
CA LYS A 200 6.67 -0.69 -3.69
C LYS A 200 6.96 -1.11 -2.26
N LEU A 201 8.23 -1.30 -1.94
CA LEU A 201 8.67 -1.56 -0.57
C LEU A 201 10.00 -0.86 -0.26
N GLY A 202 10.36 -0.83 1.02
CA GLY A 202 11.66 -0.38 1.50
C GLY A 202 12.62 -1.54 1.73
N SER A 203 13.92 -1.33 1.50
CA SER A 203 14.95 -2.31 1.89
C SER A 203 15.61 -1.94 3.21
N THR A 204 15.96 -2.95 4.00
CA THR A 204 16.78 -2.86 5.23
C THR A 204 18.28 -3.11 4.96
N GLN A 205 18.66 -3.43 3.73
CA GLN A 205 20.03 -3.75 3.35
C GLN A 205 20.78 -2.48 2.89
N PRO A 206 21.82 -2.00 3.58
CA PRO A 206 22.47 -0.71 3.27
C PRO A 206 23.13 -0.60 1.89
N SER A 207 23.34 -1.71 1.20
CA SER A 207 23.95 -1.77 -0.14
C SER A 207 22.92 -1.70 -1.28
N VAL A 208 21.64 -1.92 -0.98
CA VAL A 208 20.57 -1.99 -1.99
C VAL A 208 20.13 -0.58 -2.37
N GLN A 209 20.53 -0.13 -3.56
CA GLN A 209 20.14 1.18 -4.06
C GLN A 209 18.65 1.18 -4.47
N PRO A 210 17.85 2.15 -4.00
CA PRO A 210 16.47 2.34 -4.47
C PRO A 210 16.38 2.51 -5.98
N ASN A 211 15.23 2.12 -6.56
CA ASN A 211 14.91 2.24 -7.99
C ASN A 211 15.87 1.51 -8.94
N ARG A 212 16.65 0.53 -8.43
CA ARG A 212 17.53 -0.34 -9.23
C ARG A 212 17.19 -1.83 -9.13
N TRP A 213 16.40 -2.20 -8.12
CA TRP A 213 16.09 -3.58 -7.79
C TRP A 213 14.59 -3.80 -7.64
N LEU A 214 14.17 -5.00 -8.01
CA LEU A 214 12.89 -5.57 -7.64
C LEU A 214 13.05 -6.46 -6.42
N ALA A 215 11.97 -6.64 -5.68
CA ALA A 215 11.89 -7.53 -4.54
C ALA A 215 10.73 -8.50 -4.69
N SER A 216 10.97 -9.74 -4.30
CA SER A 216 9.96 -10.78 -4.15
C SER A 216 10.37 -11.72 -3.01
N GLY A 217 9.51 -12.66 -2.64
CA GLY A 217 9.76 -13.57 -1.54
C GLY A 217 8.57 -14.47 -1.25
N ASP A 218 8.74 -15.33 -0.25
CA ASP A 218 7.78 -16.37 0.12
C ASP A 218 7.40 -16.33 1.61
N CYS A 219 7.89 -15.34 2.36
CA CYS A 219 7.58 -15.17 3.77
C CYS A 219 7.59 -13.71 4.23
N SER A 220 6.74 -13.41 5.22
CA SER A 220 6.70 -12.13 5.94
C SER A 220 6.49 -12.36 7.43
N CYS A 221 7.09 -11.54 8.29
CA CYS A 221 6.67 -11.40 9.68
C CYS A 221 5.46 -10.46 9.77
N VAL A 222 4.36 -10.92 10.36
CA VAL A 222 3.13 -10.16 10.58
C VAL A 222 2.72 -10.33 12.03
N ASP A 223 2.59 -9.23 12.77
CA ASP A 223 2.20 -9.26 14.20
C ASP A 223 3.12 -10.16 15.06
N GLY A 224 4.41 -10.24 14.70
CA GLY A 224 5.40 -11.11 15.37
C GLY A 224 5.36 -12.58 14.95
N ALA A 225 4.42 -12.98 14.09
CA ALA A 225 4.29 -14.34 13.57
C ALA A 225 4.83 -14.45 12.14
N THR A 226 5.50 -15.55 11.83
CA THR A 226 5.96 -15.82 10.45
C THR A 226 4.80 -16.36 9.62
N VAL A 227 4.50 -15.68 8.52
CA VAL A 227 3.56 -16.09 7.48
C VAL A 227 4.38 -16.56 6.27
N ARG A 228 4.13 -17.77 5.77
CA ARG A 228 4.86 -18.38 4.64
C ARG A 228 3.90 -18.92 3.59
N TRP A 229 4.11 -18.58 2.33
CA TRP A 229 3.29 -19.03 1.19
C TRP A 229 4.18 -19.64 0.11
N ASN A 230 3.57 -20.32 -0.87
CA ASN A 230 4.27 -20.71 -2.09
C ASN A 230 4.21 -19.56 -3.09
N ASN A 231 5.35 -18.94 -3.41
CA ASN A 231 5.40 -17.80 -4.33
C ASN A 231 5.14 -18.26 -5.77
N ILE A 232 3.94 -17.97 -6.28
CA ILE A 232 3.52 -18.37 -7.64
C ILE A 232 4.38 -17.78 -8.75
N LEU A 233 5.07 -16.65 -8.50
CA LEU A 233 5.91 -15.98 -9.50
C LEU A 233 7.34 -16.51 -9.57
N LEU A 234 7.74 -17.43 -8.68
CA LEU A 234 9.14 -17.83 -8.52
C LEU A 234 9.77 -18.37 -9.81
N SER A 235 9.04 -19.22 -10.54
CA SER A 235 9.50 -19.80 -11.81
C SER A 235 9.73 -18.71 -12.87
N SER A 236 8.80 -17.76 -12.98
CA SER A 236 8.88 -16.66 -13.93
C SER A 236 9.98 -15.66 -13.59
N ILE A 237 10.19 -15.40 -12.29
CA ILE A 237 11.32 -14.59 -11.81
C ILE A 237 12.65 -15.22 -12.24
N HIS A 238 12.80 -16.54 -12.07
CA HIS A 238 14.02 -17.24 -12.48
C HIS A 238 14.21 -17.28 -14.00
N ARG A 239 13.16 -17.56 -14.78
CA ARG A 239 13.23 -17.61 -16.25
C ARG A 239 13.57 -16.26 -16.87
N VAL A 240 12.89 -15.20 -16.44
CA VAL A 240 13.11 -13.85 -16.97
C VAL A 240 14.42 -13.26 -16.44
N GLY A 241 14.81 -13.58 -15.20
CA GLY A 241 15.99 -13.07 -14.53
C GLY A 241 15.96 -11.55 -14.32
N GLY A 242 17.13 -10.97 -14.02
CA GLY A 242 17.31 -9.53 -13.80
C GLY A 242 17.52 -9.16 -12.33
N PRO A 243 17.45 -7.87 -11.97
CA PRO A 243 17.79 -7.40 -10.63
C PRO A 243 16.63 -7.66 -9.65
N VAL A 244 16.30 -8.92 -9.39
CA VAL A 244 15.29 -9.33 -8.41
C VAL A 244 16.00 -9.92 -7.20
N ILE A 245 15.74 -9.37 -6.02
CA ILE A 245 16.19 -9.93 -4.75
C ILE A 245 15.04 -10.76 -4.17
N LEU A 246 15.31 -12.02 -3.89
CA LEU A 246 14.42 -12.90 -3.13
C LEU A 246 14.82 -12.84 -1.65
N GLY A 247 13.93 -12.38 -0.79
CA GLY A 247 14.27 -12.06 0.60
C GLY A 247 13.11 -12.19 1.58
N LYS A 248 13.46 -12.13 2.87
CA LYS A 248 12.50 -12.13 3.98
C LYS A 248 11.90 -10.76 4.17
N HIS A 249 10.60 -10.72 4.38
CA HIS A 249 9.84 -9.50 4.54
C HIS A 249 9.42 -9.30 6.01
N GLU A 250 9.27 -8.05 6.46
CA GLU A 250 8.53 -7.72 7.68
C GLU A 250 7.41 -6.74 7.36
N THR A 251 6.18 -7.08 7.74
CA THR A 251 5.01 -6.23 7.52
C THR A 251 4.69 -5.41 8.75
N LEU A 252 4.71 -4.08 8.60
CA LEU A 252 4.43 -3.13 9.69
C LEU A 252 3.14 -2.35 9.45
N GLY A 253 2.36 -2.14 10.50
CA GLY A 253 1.14 -1.33 10.44
C GLY A 253 1.37 0.15 10.12
N SER A 254 2.61 0.65 10.12
CA SER A 254 2.92 2.06 9.83
C SER A 254 4.40 2.25 9.48
N VAL A 255 4.71 3.06 8.46
CA VAL A 255 6.11 3.51 8.25
C VAL A 255 6.66 4.29 9.43
N LEU A 256 5.82 4.85 10.30
CA LEU A 256 6.29 5.57 11.48
C LEU A 256 6.88 4.65 12.56
N SER A 257 6.68 3.34 12.42
CA SER A 257 7.33 2.32 13.25
C SER A 257 8.78 2.06 12.84
N GLU A 258 9.21 2.55 11.67
CA GLU A 258 10.57 2.41 11.15
C GLU A 258 11.56 3.32 11.91
N THR A 259 11.81 2.99 13.17
CA THR A 259 12.81 3.66 14.00
C THR A 259 14.18 3.02 13.84
N HIS A 260 15.24 3.71 14.25
CA HIS A 260 16.58 3.12 14.29
C HIS A 260 16.66 1.91 15.24
N ALA A 261 15.80 1.84 16.26
CA ALA A 261 15.72 0.69 17.14
C ALA A 261 15.11 -0.51 16.43
N TRP A 262 13.95 -0.30 15.80
CA TRP A 262 13.32 -1.31 14.94
C TRP A 262 14.27 -1.81 13.86
N LEU A 263 14.96 -0.93 13.13
CA LEU A 263 15.87 -1.34 12.05
C LEU A 263 16.98 -2.27 12.56
N ARG A 264 17.57 -1.99 13.73
CA ARG A 264 18.58 -2.88 14.32
C ARG A 264 18.01 -4.26 14.60
N ASP A 265 16.79 -4.33 15.10
CA ASP A 265 16.14 -5.60 15.39
C ASP A 265 15.74 -6.31 14.09
N ALA A 266 15.24 -5.59 13.08
CA ALA A 266 14.93 -6.15 11.76
C ALA A 266 16.18 -6.75 11.09
N THR A 267 17.32 -6.06 11.13
CA THR A 267 18.61 -6.57 10.63
C THR A 267 19.06 -7.81 11.40
N ARG A 268 18.88 -7.87 12.74
CA ARG A 268 19.22 -9.05 13.55
C ARG A 268 18.38 -10.27 13.18
N HIS A 269 17.11 -10.07 12.84
CA HIS A 269 16.22 -11.15 12.40
C HIS A 269 16.40 -11.51 10.91
N GLY A 270 17.23 -10.75 10.19
CA GLY A 270 17.54 -10.98 8.78
C GLY A 270 16.36 -10.66 7.87
N TYR A 271 15.55 -9.66 8.20
CA TYR A 271 14.57 -9.12 7.26
C TYR A 271 15.29 -8.26 6.22
N ASP A 272 14.96 -8.46 4.95
CA ASP A 272 15.54 -7.77 3.78
C ASP A 272 14.68 -6.58 3.33
N PHE A 273 13.37 -6.68 3.59
CA PHE A 273 12.34 -5.79 3.09
C PHE A 273 11.33 -5.42 4.16
N VAL A 274 10.71 -4.26 3.99
CA VAL A 274 9.60 -3.78 4.82
C VAL A 274 8.53 -3.09 3.97
N ASP A 275 7.29 -3.37 4.29
CA ASP A 275 6.10 -2.76 3.71
C ASP A 275 4.91 -2.91 4.68
N PRO A 276 3.74 -2.32 4.39
CA PRO A 276 2.55 -2.52 5.19
C PRO A 276 1.59 -3.61 4.69
N GLU A 277 1.79 -4.22 3.52
CA GLU A 277 0.73 -4.91 2.79
C GLU A 277 1.04 -6.38 2.47
N VAL A 278 2.26 -6.71 2.03
CA VAL A 278 2.60 -8.04 1.48
C VAL A 278 2.25 -9.18 2.44
N GLY A 279 2.61 -9.06 3.72
CA GLY A 279 2.34 -10.10 4.71
C GLY A 279 0.85 -10.25 5.04
N GLN A 280 0.09 -9.15 5.04
CA GLN A 280 -1.36 -9.17 5.26
C GLN A 280 -2.07 -9.88 4.10
N MET A 281 -1.67 -9.58 2.85
CA MET A 281 -2.18 -10.26 1.66
C MET A 281 -1.78 -11.73 1.61
N GLY A 282 -0.52 -12.06 1.92
CA GLY A 282 -0.02 -13.44 1.95
C GLY A 282 -0.75 -14.28 3.00
N ARG A 283 -1.00 -13.73 4.20
CA ARG A 283 -1.79 -14.36 5.25
C ARG A 283 -3.21 -14.68 4.78
N ALA A 284 -3.89 -13.68 4.23
CA ALA A 284 -5.26 -13.83 3.72
C ALA A 284 -5.34 -14.85 2.56
N ALA A 285 -4.33 -14.90 1.68
CA ALA A 285 -4.29 -15.87 0.59
C ALA A 285 -4.19 -17.31 1.10
N ILE A 286 -3.35 -17.56 2.12
CA ILE A 286 -3.24 -18.89 2.76
C ILE A 286 -4.58 -19.30 3.40
N GLU A 287 -5.19 -18.40 4.18
CA GLU A 287 -6.47 -18.63 4.85
C GLU A 287 -7.60 -18.97 3.88
N THR A 288 -7.53 -18.43 2.65
CA THR A 288 -8.56 -18.59 1.62
C THR A 288 -8.20 -19.63 0.55
N GLY A 289 -7.02 -20.27 0.65
CA GLY A 289 -6.57 -21.28 -0.31
C GLY A 289 -6.15 -20.73 -1.68
N LEU A 290 -5.82 -19.43 -1.77
CA LEU A 290 -5.38 -18.78 -2.99
C LEU A 290 -3.87 -18.91 -3.21
N GLY A 291 -3.45 -19.03 -4.48
CA GLY A 291 -2.06 -18.79 -4.85
C GLY A 291 -1.71 -17.30 -4.67
N PHE A 292 -0.54 -17.01 -4.10
CA PHE A 292 -0.08 -15.65 -3.89
C PHE A 292 1.35 -15.43 -4.38
N GLY A 293 1.59 -14.26 -4.95
CA GLY A 293 2.91 -13.78 -5.30
C GLY A 293 2.94 -12.28 -5.31
N TYR A 294 4.11 -11.71 -5.03
CA TYR A 294 4.34 -10.28 -5.16
C TYR A 294 5.63 -10.02 -5.92
N ILE A 295 5.67 -8.91 -6.65
CA ILE A 295 6.89 -8.38 -7.23
C ILE A 295 6.85 -6.87 -7.05
N HIS A 296 7.79 -6.30 -6.32
CA HIS A 296 7.75 -4.88 -5.93
C HIS A 296 8.99 -4.15 -6.40
N LEU A 297 8.88 -2.84 -6.62
CA LEU A 297 10.06 -2.00 -6.74
C LEU A 297 10.60 -1.74 -5.33
N ILE A 298 11.91 -1.86 -5.16
CA ILE A 298 12.56 -1.32 -3.97
C ILE A 298 12.67 0.20 -4.18
N SER A 299 11.76 0.96 -3.57
CA SER A 299 11.64 2.41 -3.82
C SER A 299 12.32 3.28 -2.78
N ASP A 300 12.73 2.69 -1.66
CA ASP A 300 13.44 3.37 -0.59
C ASP A 300 14.41 2.41 0.13
N ASN A 301 15.35 2.96 0.88
CA ASN A 301 16.23 2.21 1.75
C ASN A 301 16.19 2.78 3.16
N VAL A 302 15.67 1.98 4.08
CA VAL A 302 15.45 2.39 5.47
C VAL A 302 16.75 2.39 6.26
N ALA A 303 17.76 1.63 5.81
CA ALA A 303 19.05 1.50 6.47
C ALA A 303 20.09 2.54 6.06
N ARG A 304 19.93 3.14 4.87
CA ARG A 304 20.85 4.15 4.37
C ARG A 304 20.10 5.20 3.56
N LYS A 305 20.39 6.48 3.83
CA LYS A 305 19.95 7.57 2.98
C LYS A 305 20.71 7.56 1.65
N TYR A 306 19.94 7.48 0.58
CA TYR A 306 20.42 7.70 -0.79
C TYR A 306 19.97 9.10 -1.26
N PRO A 307 20.63 9.65 -2.29
CA PRO A 307 20.15 10.88 -2.93
C PRO A 307 18.70 10.74 -3.42
N GLU A 308 18.31 9.54 -3.86
CA GLU A 308 16.93 9.19 -4.22
C GLU A 308 16.21 8.61 -2.99
N ASP A 309 15.12 9.25 -2.55
CA ASP A 309 14.27 8.78 -1.45
C ASP A 309 12.76 9.05 -1.72
N LEU A 310 11.91 8.74 -0.74
CA LEU A 310 10.45 8.94 -0.84
C LEU A 310 10.02 10.40 -1.10
N SER A 311 10.93 11.38 -0.98
CA SER A 311 10.66 12.81 -1.10
C SER A 311 11.07 13.42 -2.45
N ASN A 312 11.78 12.69 -3.31
CA ASN A 312 12.19 13.16 -4.65
C ASN A 312 11.97 12.14 -5.78
N GLU A 313 10.87 11.39 -5.69
CA GLU A 313 10.41 10.37 -6.64
C GLU A 313 10.27 10.80 -8.13
N ARG A 314 10.51 12.07 -8.46
CA ARG A 314 10.25 12.72 -9.76
C ARG A 314 11.52 13.16 -10.50
N GLU A 315 12.72 12.90 -9.97
CA GLU A 315 13.97 13.22 -10.66
C GLU A 315 14.21 12.31 -11.88
N MET A 316 14.80 12.82 -12.97
CA MET A 316 14.92 12.07 -14.24
C MET A 316 15.64 10.72 -14.09
N GLY A 317 16.69 10.65 -13.25
CA GLY A 317 17.41 9.40 -12.98
C GLY A 317 16.54 8.33 -12.32
N VAL A 318 15.61 8.74 -11.46
CA VAL A 318 14.60 7.88 -10.81
C VAL A 318 13.59 7.39 -11.84
N LEU A 319 13.13 8.26 -12.75
CA LEU A 319 12.14 7.91 -13.77
C LEU A 319 12.68 6.86 -14.75
N VAL A 320 13.89 7.06 -15.29
CA VAL A 320 14.52 6.11 -16.21
C VAL A 320 14.79 4.76 -15.55
N GLY A 321 15.25 4.76 -14.29
CA GLY A 321 15.44 3.52 -13.53
C GLY A 321 14.14 2.76 -13.30
N ARG A 322 13.06 3.47 -12.96
CA ARG A 322 11.74 2.88 -12.74
C ARG A 322 11.12 2.32 -14.01
N ASP A 323 11.28 2.97 -15.15
CA ASP A 323 10.74 2.47 -16.42
C ASP A 323 11.37 1.11 -16.82
N ALA A 324 12.68 0.95 -16.61
CA ALA A 324 13.35 -0.34 -16.83
C ALA A 324 12.83 -1.43 -15.88
N LEU A 325 12.55 -1.09 -14.62
CA LEU A 325 11.96 -2.00 -13.64
C LEU A 325 10.51 -2.34 -13.98
N TYR A 326 9.70 -1.37 -14.44
CA TYR A 326 8.34 -1.61 -14.91
C TYR A 326 8.33 -2.56 -16.11
N ALA A 327 9.21 -2.34 -17.10
CA ALA A 327 9.35 -3.25 -18.23
C ALA A 327 9.77 -4.66 -17.79
N ARG A 328 10.57 -4.79 -16.72
CA ARG A 328 10.93 -6.08 -16.14
C ARG A 328 9.73 -6.75 -15.46
N VAL A 329 8.96 -6.02 -14.67
CA VAL A 329 7.74 -6.53 -14.03
C VAL A 329 6.74 -7.01 -15.09
N ASN A 330 6.53 -6.22 -16.15
CA ASN A 330 5.67 -6.62 -17.28
C ASN A 330 6.11 -7.96 -17.89
N ARG A 331 7.42 -8.18 -18.06
CA ARG A 331 7.94 -9.47 -18.58
C ARG A 331 7.75 -10.63 -17.60
N ILE A 332 8.02 -10.43 -16.31
CA ILE A 332 7.84 -11.48 -15.29
C ILE A 332 6.37 -11.88 -15.19
N LEU A 333 5.48 -10.90 -15.11
CA LEU A 333 4.06 -11.16 -15.02
C LEU A 333 3.51 -11.74 -16.34
N GLY A 334 3.99 -11.28 -17.50
CA GLY A 334 3.63 -11.85 -18.79
C GLY A 334 4.01 -13.33 -18.90
N ASP A 335 5.27 -13.67 -18.59
CA ASP A 335 5.75 -15.06 -18.58
C ASP A 335 4.96 -15.94 -17.60
N HIS A 336 4.58 -15.42 -16.43
CA HIS A 336 3.72 -16.14 -15.48
C HIS A 336 2.35 -16.42 -16.09
N LEU A 337 1.67 -15.39 -16.57
CA LEU A 337 0.30 -15.48 -17.11
C LEU A 337 0.22 -16.36 -18.37
N GLU A 338 1.27 -16.36 -19.20
CA GLU A 338 1.37 -17.22 -20.38
C GLU A 338 1.64 -18.70 -20.05
N SER A 339 2.05 -18.99 -18.82
CA SER A 339 2.36 -20.36 -18.34
C SER A 339 1.24 -21.03 -17.52
N LEU A 340 0.09 -20.35 -17.36
CA LEU A 340 -1.06 -20.79 -16.55
C LEU A 340 -1.89 -21.93 -17.16
#